data_AF-A0A969GU58-F1
#
_entry.id   AF-A0A969GU58-F1
#
_cell.length_a   1.000
_cell.length_b   1.000
_cell.length_c   1.000
_cell.angle_alpha   90.00
_cell.angle_beta   90.00
_cell.angle_gamma   90.00
#
_symmetry.space_group_name_H-M   'P 1'
#
loop_
_entity.id
_entity.type
_entity.pdbx_description
1 polymer ?
#
loop_
_entity_poly.entity_id
_entity_poly.type
_entity_poly.pdbx_seq_one_letter_code
_entity_poly.pdbx_strand_id
1 'polypeptide(L)'
;MKFSEAFRETLFRFNLKGADLADKSGLTPTQISKFRNGDNLRIDSVERILGALPDEARQYMLLLVLQQDGDHVPLPSRNEE
;
A
#
# COMPACT_ATOMS: atom_id res chain seq x y z
N MET A 1 9.19 -6.42 -3.96
CA MET A 1 9.28 -5.85 -2.59
C MET A 1 7.98 -6.13 -1.86
N LYS A 2 7.99 -6.35 -0.54
CA LYS A 2 6.75 -6.61 0.22
C LYS A 2 5.69 -5.53 -0.03
N PHE A 3 6.12 -4.26 0.01
CA PHE A 3 5.27 -3.12 -0.31
C PHE A 3 4.73 -3.11 -1.75
N SER A 4 5.52 -3.47 -2.75
CA SER A 4 5.05 -3.49 -4.15
C SER A 4 4.01 -4.58 -4.40
N GLU A 5 4.21 -5.75 -3.79
CA GLU A 5 3.28 -6.88 -3.88
C GLU A 5 1.97 -6.56 -3.16
N ALA A 6 2.05 -6.08 -1.92
CA ALA A 6 0.89 -5.62 -1.14
C ALA A 6 0.14 -4.51 -1.86
N PHE A 7 0.84 -3.55 -2.46
CA PHE A 7 0.23 -2.49 -3.26
C PHE A 7 -0.52 -3.06 -4.46
N ARG A 8 0.10 -3.93 -5.26
CA ARG A 8 -0.52 -4.54 -6.43
C ARG A 8 -1.80 -5.31 -6.06
N GLU A 9 -1.74 -6.09 -5.00
CA GLU A 9 -2.90 -6.84 -4.49
C GLU A 9 -4.00 -5.91 -4.00
N THR A 10 -3.65 -4.82 -3.32
CA THR A 10 -4.60 -3.80 -2.88
C THR A 10 -5.31 -3.14 -4.07
N LEU A 11 -4.57 -2.79 -5.12
CA LEU A 11 -5.19 -2.23 -6.33
C LEU A 11 -6.19 -3.19 -6.96
N PHE A 12 -5.85 -4.48 -7.02
CA PHE A 12 -6.72 -5.51 -7.57
C PHE A 12 -7.99 -5.68 -6.72
N ARG A 13 -7.85 -5.84 -5.40
CA ARG A 13 -8.96 -6.07 -4.48
C ARG A 13 -9.97 -4.92 -4.45
N PHE A 14 -9.49 -3.68 -4.47
CA PHE A 14 -10.34 -2.49 -4.39
C PHE A 14 -10.67 -1.89 -5.76
N ASN A 15 -10.30 -2.57 -6.86
CA ASN A 15 -10.50 -2.11 -8.24
C ASN A 15 -9.99 -0.66 -8.47
N LEU A 16 -8.82 -0.35 -7.91
CA LEU A 16 -8.22 0.98 -7.97
C LEU A 16 -7.34 1.10 -9.22
N LYS A 17 -7.47 2.23 -9.92
CA LYS A 17 -6.63 2.54 -11.07
C LYS A 17 -5.38 3.28 -10.63
N GLY A 18 -4.21 2.83 -11.09
CA GLY A 18 -2.94 3.50 -10.81
C GLY A 18 -2.88 4.95 -11.32
N ALA A 19 -3.62 5.27 -12.39
CA ALA A 19 -3.72 6.65 -12.90
C ALA A 19 -4.41 7.58 -11.90
N ASP A 20 -5.49 7.14 -11.26
CA ASP A 20 -6.22 7.94 -10.28
C ASP A 20 -5.39 8.17 -9.01
N LEU A 21 -4.56 7.19 -8.64
CA LEU A 21 -3.62 7.32 -7.53
C LEU A 21 -2.45 8.23 -7.87
N ALA A 22 -1.97 8.23 -9.11
CA ALA A 22 -0.93 9.15 -9.57
C ALA A 22 -1.37 10.61 -9.35
N ASP A 23 -2.59 10.93 -9.77
CA ASP A 23 -3.20 12.26 -9.60
C ASP A 23 -3.33 12.64 -8.12
N LYS A 24 -3.95 11.78 -7.30
CA LYS A 24 -4.16 12.04 -5.86
C LYS A 24 -2.86 12.13 -5.05
N SER A 25 -1.83 11.37 -5.43
CA SER A 25 -0.54 11.33 -4.72
C SER A 25 0.43 12.40 -5.18
N GLY A 26 0.14 13.10 -6.29
CA GLY A 26 1.08 14.02 -6.95
C GLY A 26 2.31 13.29 -7.52
N LEU A 27 2.18 12.00 -7.81
CA LEU A 27 3.22 11.20 -8.45
C LEU A 27 2.91 11.00 -9.93
N THR A 28 3.94 10.73 -10.72
CA THR A 28 3.75 10.40 -12.14
C THR A 28 3.18 8.97 -12.29
N PRO A 29 2.39 8.70 -13.35
CA PRO A 29 1.95 7.34 -13.67
C PRO A 29 3.11 6.35 -13.81
N THR A 30 4.26 6.83 -14.29
CA THR A 30 5.50 6.05 -14.39
C THR A 30 6.02 5.63 -13.01
N GLN A 31 6.01 6.51 -12.01
CA GLN A 31 6.41 6.16 -10.64
C GLN A 31 5.47 5.13 -10.02
N ILE A 32 4.15 5.28 -10.21
CA ILE A 32 3.16 4.31 -9.74
C ILE A 32 3.36 2.95 -10.42
N SER A 33 3.59 2.94 -11.74
CA SER A 33 3.83 1.71 -12.50
C SER A 33 5.11 0.99 -12.04
N LYS A 34 6.21 1.75 -11.88
CA LYS A 34 7.48 1.26 -11.34
C LYS A 34 7.29 0.63 -9.96
N PHE A 35 6.65 1.34 -9.05
CA PHE A 35 6.38 0.82 -7.70
C PHE A 35 5.54 -0.46 -7.72
N ARG A 36 4.46 -0.49 -8.52
CA ARG A 36 3.63 -1.68 -8.71
C ARG A 36 4.42 -2.88 -9.24
N ASN A 37 5.44 -2.63 -10.05
CA ASN A 37 6.29 -3.66 -10.64
C ASN A 37 7.49 -4.06 -9.76
N GLY A 38 7.66 -3.43 -8.60
CA GLY A 38 8.70 -3.80 -7.63
C GLY A 38 9.92 -2.90 -7.58
N ASP A 39 9.93 -1.80 -8.34
CA ASP A 39 10.98 -0.80 -8.24
C ASP A 39 10.93 -0.07 -6.88
N ASN A 40 12.11 0.28 -6.41
CA ASN A 40 12.27 1.12 -5.23
C ASN A 40 11.72 2.53 -5.49
N LEU A 41 10.97 3.03 -4.51
CA LEU A 41 10.64 4.44 -4.39
C LEU A 41 11.28 5.01 -3.12
N ARG A 42 11.49 6.32 -3.12
CA ARG A 42 11.86 7.05 -1.91
C ARG A 42 10.68 7.01 -0.92
N ILE A 43 11.00 7.04 0.37
CA ILE A 43 10.00 6.88 1.44
C ILE A 43 8.88 7.93 1.37
N ASP A 44 9.21 9.17 1.02
CA ASP A 44 8.25 10.27 0.82
C ASP A 44 7.23 9.96 -0.28
N SER A 45 7.64 9.25 -1.33
CA SER A 45 6.75 8.83 -2.41
C SER A 45 5.84 7.68 -1.95
N VAL A 46 6.33 6.77 -1.10
CA VAL A 46 5.51 5.71 -0.52
C VAL A 46 4.46 6.27 0.43
N GLU A 47 4.82 7.25 1.27
CA GLU A 47 3.88 7.96 2.15
C GLU A 47 2.76 8.64 1.36
N ARG A 48 3.09 9.29 0.23
CA ARG A 48 2.10 9.90 -0.67
C ARG A 48 1.16 8.86 -1.29
N ILE A 49 1.66 7.69 -1.68
CA ILE A 49 0.83 6.60 -2.19
C ILE A 49 -0.14 6.12 -1.11
N LEU A 50 0.35 5.89 0.11
CA LEU A 50 -0.49 5.49 1.24
C LEU A 50 -1.56 6.56 1.53
N GLY A 51 -1.20 7.85 1.51
CA GLY A 51 -2.14 8.95 1.70
C GLY A 51 -3.20 9.08 0.60
N ALA A 52 -2.89 8.65 -0.63
CA ALA A 52 -3.83 8.67 -1.75
C ALA A 52 -4.82 7.48 -1.77
N LEU A 53 -4.53 6.42 -1.02
CA LEU A 53 -5.42 5.27 -0.91
C LEU A 53 -6.64 5.61 -0.04
N PRO A 54 -7.82 5.07 -0.38
CA PRO A 54 -8.95 5.01 0.55
C PRO A 54 -8.54 4.35 1.87
N ASP A 55 -9.16 4.77 2.99
CA ASP A 55 -8.75 4.33 4.33
C ASP A 55 -8.72 2.80 4.48
N GLU A 56 -9.75 2.11 3.99
CA GLU A 56 -9.85 0.65 4.01
C GLU A 56 -8.76 -0.03 3.16
N ALA A 57 -8.45 0.55 1.98
CA ALA A 57 -7.41 0.05 1.10
C ALA A 57 -6.01 0.24 1.69
N ARG A 58 -5.77 1.39 2.36
CA ARG A 58 -4.53 1.65 3.08
C ARG A 58 -4.33 0.65 4.21
N GLN A 59 -5.34 0.43 5.04
CA GLN A 59 -5.29 -0.56 6.13
C GLN A 59 -5.01 -1.96 5.61
N TYR A 60 -5.72 -2.37 4.54
CA TYR A 60 -5.50 -3.66 3.90
C TYR A 60 -4.07 -3.82 3.38
N MET A 61 -3.53 -2.81 2.69
CA MET A 61 -2.16 -2.84 2.19
C MET A 61 -1.14 -3.03 3.33
N LEU A 62 -1.29 -2.30 4.43
CA LEU A 62 -0.39 -2.40 5.59
C LEU A 62 -0.49 -3.76 6.28
N LEU A 63 -1.70 -4.33 6.38
CA LEU A 63 -1.89 -5.69 6.89
C LEU A 63 -1.19 -6.73 6.01
N LEU A 64 -1.27 -6.60 4.68
CA LEU A 64 -0.55 -7.50 3.77
C LEU A 64 0.96 -7.40 3.96
N VAL A 65 1.51 -6.19 4.08
CA VAL A 65 2.95 -6.01 4.35
C VAL A 65 3.32 -6.70 5.66
N LEU A 66 2.53 -6.51 6.73
CA LEU A 66 2.75 -7.14 8.02
C LEU A 66 2.70 -8.67 7.95
N GLN A 67 1.77 -9.24 7.19
CA GLN A 67 1.63 -10.70 7.04
C GLN A 67 2.77 -11.35 6.24
N GLN A 68 3.44 -10.59 5.37
CA GLN A 68 4.64 -11.05 4.66
C GLN A 68 5.91 -11.00 5.54
N ASP A 69 5.83 -10.36 6.70
CA ASP A 69 6.77 -10.51 7.81
C ASP A 69 6.23 -11.63 8.71
N GLY A 70 6.54 -12.88 8.37
CA GLY A 70 6.17 -14.08 9.13
C GLY A 70 6.81 -14.17 10.52
N ASP A 71 7.05 -13.05 11.19
CA ASP A 71 7.34 -12.96 12.61
C ASP A 71 6.10 -12.41 13.31
N HIS A 72 5.52 -13.23 14.17
CA HIS A 72 4.25 -13.07 14.85
C HIS A 72 4.17 -11.73 15.60
N VAL A 73 3.68 -10.65 14.98
CA VAL A 73 3.27 -9.44 15.71
C VAL A 73 1.91 -9.74 16.33
N PRO A 74 1.81 -9.95 17.66
CA PRO A 74 0.50 -10.13 18.28
C PRO A 74 -0.26 -8.82 18.10
N LEU A 75 -1.40 -8.88 17.40
CA LEU A 75 -2.35 -7.78 17.42
C LEU A 75 -2.71 -7.54 18.89
N PRO A 76 -2.64 -6.28 19.40
CA PRO A 76 -3.11 -6.01 20.75
C PRO A 76 -4.56 -6.47 20.82
N SER A 77 -4.81 -7.44 21.70
CA SER A 77 -6.17 -7.89 21.97
C SER A 77 -6.96 -6.64 22.36
N ARG A 78 -7.97 -6.32 21.57
CA ARG A 78 -8.91 -5.26 21.89
C ARG A 78 -9.50 -5.64 23.25
N ASN A 79 -9.10 -4.93 24.30
CA ASN A 79 -9.75 -5.06 25.59
C ASN A 79 -11.19 -4.58 25.38
N GLU A 80 -12.11 -5.54 25.30
CA GLU A 80 -13.53 -5.27 25.47
C GLU A 80 -13.73 -4.94 26.95
N GLU A 81 -14.04 -3.66 27.23
CA GLU A 81 -14.58 -3.19 28.51
C GLU A 81 -16.02 -3.66 28.70
#